data_AF-A0A7S3J5W6-F1
#
_entry.id   AF-A0A7S3J5W6-F1
#
_cell.length_a   1.000
_cell.length_b   1.000
_cell.length_c   1.000
_cell.angle_alpha   90.00
_cell.angle_beta   90.00
_cell.angle_gamma   90.00
#
_symmetry.space_group_name_H-M   'P 1'
#
loop_
_entity.id
_entity.type
_entity.pdbx_description
1 polymer ?
#
loop_
_entity_poly.entity_id
_entity_poly.type
_entity_poly.pdbx_seq_one_letter_code
_entity_poly.pdbx_strand_id
1 'polypeptide(L)'
;IFLRSGSGEHALHKMFEYSLLTNYPFINEIDGLKSKGIEVSFIYGDQDWMDTDFNGEKISEILKKRGETVYIIEKSDHHIYFDNPEQLMQCLNQDLKSIVTLHE
;
A
#
# COMPACT_ATOMS: atom_id res chain seq x y z
N ILE A 1 -2.70 -21.12 -11.93
CA ILE A 1 -1.86 -20.56 -13.03
C ILE A 1 -0.65 -19.84 -12.42
N PHE A 2 -0.87 -18.93 -11.46
CA PHE A 2 0.15 -18.20 -10.70
C PHE A 2 1.36 -19.01 -10.16
N LEU A 3 1.14 -20.21 -9.61
CA LEU A 3 2.22 -21.04 -9.03
C LEU A 3 2.77 -22.13 -9.97
N ARG A 4 2.41 -22.10 -11.27
CA ARG A 4 2.95 -23.08 -12.23
C ARG A 4 4.42 -22.77 -12.51
N SER A 5 5.22 -23.83 -12.61
CA SER A 5 6.60 -23.75 -13.07
C SER A 5 6.66 -23.05 -14.43
N GLY A 6 7.34 -21.90 -14.49
CA GLY A 6 7.47 -21.07 -15.69
C GLY A 6 6.58 -19.81 -15.74
N SER A 7 5.68 -19.58 -14.76
CA SER A 7 4.96 -18.31 -14.66
C SER A 7 5.85 -17.20 -14.12
N GLY A 8 5.59 -15.96 -14.53
CA GLY A 8 6.24 -14.77 -13.98
C GLY A 8 6.02 -14.66 -12.47
N GLU A 9 4.82 -14.96 -11.97
CA GLU A 9 4.54 -14.91 -10.53
C GLU A 9 5.20 -16.04 -9.74
N HIS A 10 5.48 -17.19 -10.36
CA HIS A 10 6.28 -18.25 -9.73
C HIS A 10 7.74 -17.83 -9.56
N ALA A 11 8.31 -17.14 -10.56
CA ALA A 11 9.65 -16.55 -10.45
C ALA A 11 9.67 -15.43 -9.40
N LEU A 12 8.66 -14.56 -9.39
CA LEU A 12 8.51 -13.47 -8.44
C LEU A 12 8.38 -13.96 -6.99
N HIS A 13 7.56 -14.98 -6.73
CA HIS A 13 7.44 -15.60 -5.41
C HIS A 13 8.79 -16.14 -4.92
N LYS A 14 9.54 -16.84 -5.79
CA LYS A 14 10.89 -17.30 -5.43
C LYS A 14 11.83 -16.14 -5.12
N MET A 15 11.71 -15.02 -5.83
CA MET A 15 12.52 -13.83 -5.54
C MET A 15 12.18 -13.27 -4.14
N PHE A 16 10.91 -13.25 -3.75
CA PHE A 16 10.50 -12.83 -2.41
C PHE A 16 10.92 -13.79 -1.29
N GLU A 17 10.91 -15.10 -1.54
CA GLU A 17 11.37 -16.12 -0.58
C GLU A 17 12.84 -15.91 -0.13
N TYR A 18 13.69 -15.34 -0.99
CA TYR A 18 15.08 -15.02 -0.67
C TYR A 18 15.29 -13.61 -0.08
N SER A 19 14.22 -12.98 0.43
CA SER A 19 14.19 -11.61 0.94
C SER A 19 14.69 -10.59 -0.08
N LEU A 20 13.77 -9.98 -0.82
CA LEU A 20 14.09 -8.80 -1.61
C LEU A 20 14.34 -7.62 -0.67
N LEU A 21 15.62 -7.30 -0.44
CA LEU A 21 15.99 -6.00 0.10
C LEU A 21 15.80 -4.97 -1.01
N THR A 22 14.75 -4.17 -0.90
CA THR A 22 14.60 -2.99 -1.75
C THR A 22 15.75 -2.05 -1.41
N ASN A 23 16.72 -1.91 -2.33
CA ASN A 23 17.89 -1.03 -2.14
C ASN A 23 17.49 0.43 -1.87
N TYR A 24 16.27 0.81 -2.26
CA TYR A 24 15.72 2.15 -2.08
C TYR A 24 14.19 2.11 -1.90
N PRO A 25 13.68 1.87 -0.69
CA PRO A 25 12.25 1.71 -0.49
C PRO A 25 11.53 3.06 -0.58
N PHE A 26 10.37 3.07 -1.26
CA PHE A 26 9.57 4.29 -1.48
C PHE A 26 9.20 5.03 -0.19
N ILE A 27 9.10 4.31 0.94
CA ILE A 27 8.83 4.92 2.26
C ILE A 27 9.87 5.98 2.67
N ASN A 28 11.09 5.92 2.14
CA ASN A 28 12.13 6.90 2.40
C ASN A 28 11.94 8.21 1.61
N GLU A 29 11.11 8.20 0.55
CA GLU A 29 10.87 9.35 -0.32
C GLU A 29 9.68 10.21 0.12
N ILE A 30 8.85 9.71 1.03
CA ILE A 30 7.58 10.35 1.41
C ILE A 30 7.82 11.78 1.94
N ASP A 31 8.83 11.98 2.80
CA ASP A 31 9.15 13.29 3.36
C ASP A 31 9.53 14.30 2.27
N GLY A 32 10.23 13.83 1.23
CA GLY A 32 10.60 14.63 0.06
C GLY A 32 9.38 15.06 -0.76
N LEU A 33 8.36 14.21 -0.88
CA LEU A 33 7.10 14.52 -1.56
C LEU A 33 6.27 15.52 -0.74
N LYS A 34 6.14 15.30 0.57
CA LYS A 34 5.42 16.23 1.47
C LYS A 34 6.03 17.63 1.48
N SER A 35 7.36 17.75 1.46
CA SER A 35 8.04 19.05 1.38
C SER A 35 7.70 19.85 0.11
N LYS A 36 7.21 19.18 -0.94
CA LYS A 36 6.75 19.78 -2.20
C LYS A 36 5.24 20.03 -2.22
N GLY A 37 4.54 19.84 -1.10
CA GLY A 37 3.10 19.97 -1.00
C GLY A 37 2.33 18.80 -1.62
N ILE A 38 2.97 17.64 -1.78
CA ILE A 38 2.31 16.43 -2.28
C ILE A 38 1.92 15.57 -1.08
N GLU A 39 0.62 15.46 -0.84
CA GLU A 39 0.07 14.54 0.15
C GLU A 39 0.07 13.10 -0.39
N VAL A 40 0.42 12.15 0.47
CA VAL A 40 0.52 10.73 0.12
C VAL A 40 -0.29 9.92 1.13
N SER A 41 -1.24 9.16 0.63
CA SER A 41 -1.98 8.17 1.40
C SER A 41 -1.73 6.78 0.86
N PHE A 42 -1.71 5.79 1.75
CA PHE A 42 -1.58 4.38 1.39
C PHE A 42 -2.91 3.67 1.60
N ILE A 43 -3.32 2.86 0.63
CA ILE A 43 -4.58 2.11 0.68
C ILE A 43 -4.23 0.65 0.41
N TYR A 44 -4.57 -0.23 1.34
CA TYR A 44 -4.33 -1.67 1.24
C TYR A 44 -5.62 -2.45 1.44
N GLY A 45 -5.71 -3.62 0.80
CA GLY A 45 -6.70 -4.63 1.14
C GLY A 45 -6.27 -5.41 2.39
N ASP A 46 -7.22 -5.86 3.21
CA ASP A 46 -6.95 -6.66 4.40
C ASP A 46 -6.30 -8.03 4.11
N GLN A 47 -6.37 -8.48 2.86
CA GLN A 47 -5.78 -9.73 2.37
C GLN A 47 -4.60 -9.50 1.40
N ASP A 48 -4.18 -8.25 1.21
CA ASP A 48 -3.10 -7.93 0.27
C ASP A 48 -1.77 -8.55 0.73
N TRP A 49 -1.24 -9.45 -0.09
CA TRP A 49 0.03 -10.13 0.15
C TRP A 49 1.20 -9.16 0.41
N MET A 50 1.14 -7.92 -0.08
CA MET A 50 2.16 -6.87 0.14
C MET A 50 2.22 -6.36 1.58
N ASP A 51 1.10 -6.33 2.30
CA ASP A 51 0.99 -5.85 3.69
C ASP A 51 0.51 -6.94 4.66
N THR A 52 0.73 -8.21 4.29
CA THR A 52 0.48 -9.37 5.16
C THR A 52 1.64 -9.67 6.10
N ASP A 53 1.35 -10.42 7.17
CA ASP A 53 2.33 -10.85 8.20
C ASP A 53 3.51 -11.68 7.67
N PHE A 54 3.49 -12.08 6.39
CA PHE A 54 4.56 -12.85 5.75
C PHE A 54 5.93 -12.13 5.78
N ASN A 55 5.96 -10.80 5.95
CA ASN A 55 7.18 -10.00 5.95
C ASN A 55 7.74 -9.65 7.35
N GLY A 56 7.17 -10.19 8.43
CA GLY A 56 7.67 -10.01 9.81
C GLY A 56 7.27 -8.70 10.51
N GLU A 57 7.06 -7.61 9.77
CA GLU A 57 6.39 -6.38 10.23
C GLU A 57 5.47 -5.85 9.13
N LYS A 58 4.24 -5.46 9.47
CA LYS A 58 3.31 -4.83 8.52
C LYS A 58 3.81 -3.43 8.16
N ILE A 59 3.95 -3.16 6.86
CA ILE A 59 4.36 -1.84 6.35
C ILE A 59 3.35 -0.78 6.78
N SER A 60 2.06 -1.09 6.83
CA SER A 60 1.04 -0.18 7.34
C SER A 60 1.27 0.27 8.78
N GLU A 61 1.83 -0.58 9.65
CA GLU A 61 2.18 -0.18 11.01
C GLU A 61 3.35 0.79 11.05
N ILE A 62 4.37 0.56 10.21
CA ILE A 62 5.52 1.47 10.08
C ILE A 62 5.06 2.83 9.56
N LEU A 63 4.22 2.84 8.52
CA LEU A 63 3.65 4.06 7.94
C LEU A 63 2.79 4.81 8.96
N LYS A 64 1.92 4.12 9.71
CA LYS A 64 1.12 4.74 10.79
C LYS A 64 2.00 5.34 11.88
N LYS A 65 3.07 4.65 12.30
CA LYS A 65 4.03 5.18 13.30
C LYS A 65 4.77 6.43 12.80
N ARG A 66 4.97 6.54 11.49
CA ARG A 66 5.53 7.75 10.84
C ARG A 66 4.52 8.88 10.69
N GLY A 67 3.24 8.66 11.02
CA GLY A 67 2.18 9.65 10.89
C GLY A 67 1.59 9.74 9.47
N GLU A 68 1.81 8.72 8.64
CA GLU A 68 1.20 8.65 7.30
C GLU A 68 -0.23 8.15 7.36
N THR A 69 -1.06 8.64 6.43
CA THR A 69 -2.44 8.19 6.27
C THR A 69 -2.45 6.80 5.63
N VAL A 70 -3.03 5.82 6.33
CA VAL A 70 -3.15 4.44 5.85
C VAL A 70 -4.57 3.94 6.02
N TYR A 71 -5.20 3.55 4.92
CA TYR A 71 -6.51 2.91 4.89
C TYR A 71 -6.36 1.40 4.66
N ILE A 72 -7.03 0.61 5.49
CA ILE A 72 -7.18 -0.84 5.28
C ILE A 72 -8.63 -1.10 4.90
N ILE A 73 -8.84 -1.67 3.72
CA ILE A 73 -10.17 -1.97 3.17
C ILE A 73 -10.46 -3.44 3.42
N GLU A 74 -11.55 -3.70 4.15
CA GLU A 74 -11.95 -5.05 4.50
C GLU A 74 -12.44 -5.83 3.28
N LYS A 75 -12.25 -7.15 3.30
CA LYS A 75 -12.68 -8.08 2.26
C LYS A 75 -12.10 -7.70 0.89
N SER A 76 -10.83 -7.32 0.84
CA SER A 76 -10.16 -6.92 -0.40
C SER A 76 -8.73 -7.43 -0.43
N ASP A 77 -8.30 -7.91 -1.59
CA ASP A 77 -6.91 -8.22 -1.90
C ASP A 77 -6.24 -6.99 -2.55
N HIS A 78 -5.12 -7.18 -3.22
CA HIS A 78 -4.35 -6.16 -3.93
C HIS A 78 -5.17 -5.38 -4.98
N HIS A 79 -6.16 -6.03 -5.60
CA HIS A 79 -7.03 -5.40 -6.61
C HIS A 79 -8.31 -4.83 -5.98
N ILE A 80 -8.15 -3.93 -5.02
CA ILE A 80 -9.23 -3.28 -4.25
C ILE A 80 -10.35 -2.71 -5.13
N TYR A 81 -9.99 -2.14 -6.28
CA TYR A 81 -10.95 -1.55 -7.21
C TYR A 81 -11.91 -2.58 -7.85
N PHE A 82 -11.56 -3.86 -7.85
CA PHE A 82 -12.47 -4.94 -8.22
C PHE A 82 -13.26 -5.46 -7.01
N ASP A 83 -12.61 -5.61 -5.86
CA ASP A 83 -13.21 -6.26 -4.69
C ASP A 83 -14.19 -5.34 -3.94
N ASN A 84 -13.81 -4.07 -3.73
CA ASN A 84 -14.57 -3.10 -2.95
C ASN A 84 -14.39 -1.66 -3.48
N PRO A 85 -14.92 -1.38 -4.69
CA PRO A 85 -14.80 -0.05 -5.30
C PRO A 85 -15.49 1.05 -4.49
N GLU A 86 -16.51 0.72 -3.71
CA GLU A 86 -17.25 1.68 -2.90
C GLU A 86 -16.39 2.21 -1.74
N GLN A 87 -15.78 1.32 -0.95
CA GLN A 87 -14.94 1.75 0.17
C GLN A 87 -13.67 2.46 -0.32
N LEU A 88 -13.10 2.01 -1.45
CA LEU A 88 -12.01 2.74 -2.11
C LEU A 88 -12.42 4.18 -2.43
N MET A 89 -13.60 4.37 -3.02
CA MET A 89 -14.12 5.70 -3.35
C MET A 89 -14.36 6.56 -2.10
N GLN A 90 -14.79 5.96 -0.99
CA GLN A 90 -14.94 6.66 0.28
C GLN A 90 -13.60 7.18 0.81
N CYS A 91 -12.55 6.34 0.80
CA CYS A 91 -11.20 6.74 1.19
C CYS A 91 -10.65 7.88 0.30
N LEU A 92 -10.80 7.77 -1.01
CA LEU A 92 -10.36 8.81 -1.94
C LEU A 92 -11.08 10.14 -1.71
N ASN A 93 -12.39 10.11 -1.49
CA ASN A 93 -13.16 11.32 -1.19
C ASN A 93 -12.75 11.94 0.15
N GLN A 94 -12.38 11.14 1.14
CA GLN A 94 -11.89 11.62 2.43
C GLN A 94 -10.56 12.37 2.25
N ASP A 95 -9.61 11.79 1.52
CA ASP A 95 -8.31 12.43 1.24
C ASP A 95 -8.47 13.74 0.46
N LEU A 96 -9.30 13.74 -0.59
CA LEU A 96 -9.56 14.95 -1.38
C LEU A 96 -10.17 16.07 -0.52
N LYS A 97 -11.09 15.74 0.38
CA LYS A 97 -11.68 16.74 1.30
C LYS A 97 -10.65 17.31 2.26
N SER A 98 -9.76 16.47 2.83
CA SER A 98 -8.71 16.98 3.72
C SER A 98 -7.78 17.97 3.04
N ILE A 99 -7.50 17.79 1.74
CA ILE A 99 -6.68 18.73 0.97
C ILE A 99 -7.42 20.06 0.79
N VAL A 100 -8.70 20.04 0.44
CA VAL A 100 -9.49 21.26 0.22
C VAL A 100 -9.58 22.10 1.50
N THR A 101 -9.76 21.48 2.66
CA THR A 101 -9.85 22.20 3.95
C THR A 101 -8.52 22.79 4.42
N LEU A 102 -7.37 22.27 3.99
CA LEU A 102 -6.04 22.81 4.33
C LEU A 102 -5.69 24.09 3.55
N HIS A 103 -6.45 24.42 2.51
CA HIS A 103 -6.20 25.55 1.62
C HIS A 103 -7.26 26.67 1.71
N GLU A 104 -8.15 26.60 2.71
CA GLU A 104 -9.06 27.70 3.13
C GLU A 104 -8.48 28.46 4.33
#